data_AF-A0A0F9QS98-F1
#
_entry.id   AF-A0A0F9QS98-F1
#
_cell.length_a   1.000
_cell.length_b   1.000
_cell.length_c   1.000
_cell.angle_alpha   90.00
_cell.angle_beta   90.00
_cell.angle_gamma   90.00
#
_symmetry.space_group_name_H-M   'P 1'
#
loop_
_entity.id
_entity.type
_entity.pdbx_description
1 polymer ?
#
loop_
_entity_poly.entity_id
_entity_poly.type
_entity_poly.pdbx_seq_one_letter_code
_entity_poly.pdbx_strand_id
1 'polypeptide(L)'
;MQKHWFSNFKKQLDWIDSGEPSLVLITEKNCGCTIQAKPHISSLTSFATNKGMKIVQVELTPKLRHVIPATPAAVIINKDGEFVYAGPLSEGLACAQGSGFVETVVINLAAGFNSNLLITQTKGCYCENNA
;
A
#
# COMPACT_ATOMS: atom_id res chain seq x y z
N MET A 1 -8.76 -6.47 15.35
CA MET A 1 -7.42 -6.63 14.74
C MET A 1 -7.08 -5.50 13.76
N GLN A 2 -7.85 -5.30 12.69
CA GLN A 2 -7.63 -4.25 11.68
C GLN A 2 -7.57 -2.81 12.24
N LYS A 3 -8.50 -2.42 13.12
CA LYS A 3 -8.51 -1.07 13.75
C LYS A 3 -7.23 -0.76 14.55
N HIS A 4 -6.72 -1.75 15.30
CA HIS A 4 -5.50 -1.59 16.10
C HIS A 4 -4.25 -1.53 15.20
N TRP A 5 -4.20 -2.36 14.17
CA TRP A 5 -3.12 -2.30 13.17
C TRP A 5 -3.07 -0.93 12.49
N PHE A 6 -4.23 -0.41 12.06
CA PHE A 6 -4.29 0.86 11.34
C PHE A 6 -3.94 2.06 12.22
N SER A 7 -4.39 2.06 13.48
CA SER A 7 -3.99 3.08 14.46
C SER A 7 -2.47 3.08 14.69
N ASN A 8 -1.87 1.90 14.82
CA ASN A 8 -0.42 1.77 14.93
C ASN A 8 0.29 2.28 13.68
N PHE A 9 -0.17 1.90 12.49
CA PHE A 9 0.39 2.36 11.21
C PHE A 9 0.38 3.89 11.11
N LYS A 10 -0.76 4.54 11.38
CA LYS A 10 -0.87 6.01 11.41
C LYS A 10 0.12 6.63 12.41
N LYS A 11 0.22 6.07 13.62
CA LYS A 11 1.17 6.52 14.64
C LYS A 11 2.64 6.34 14.22
N GLN A 12 2.94 5.31 13.44
CA GLN A 12 4.31 5.06 13.01
C GLN A 12 4.77 6.02 11.90
N LEU A 13 3.84 6.48 11.06
CA LEU A 13 4.05 7.47 10.01
C LEU A 13 3.84 8.92 10.44
N ASP A 14 3.48 9.17 11.70
CA ASP A 14 3.04 10.49 12.17
C ASP A 14 1.97 11.09 11.24
N TRP A 15 1.01 10.23 10.84
CA TRP A 15 0.04 10.54 9.79
C TRP A 15 -0.92 11.65 10.21
N ILE A 16 -1.11 12.62 9.31
CA ILE A 16 -2.09 13.70 9.43
C ILE A 16 -3.07 13.58 8.27
N ASP A 17 -4.36 13.52 8.60
CA ASP A 17 -5.41 13.41 7.58
C ASP A 17 -5.49 14.70 6.75
N SER A 18 -5.42 14.55 5.42
CA SER A 18 -5.39 15.69 4.49
C SER A 18 -6.76 16.08 3.95
N GLY A 19 -7.84 15.36 4.31
CA GLY A 19 -9.15 15.52 3.70
C GLY A 19 -9.26 14.95 2.28
N GLU A 20 -8.24 14.22 1.82
CA GLU A 20 -8.16 13.62 0.49
C GLU A 20 -7.89 12.12 0.61
N PRO A 21 -8.48 11.28 -0.27
CA PRO A 21 -8.11 9.88 -0.30
C PRO A 21 -6.62 9.76 -0.66
N SER A 22 -5.90 8.89 0.03
CA SER A 22 -4.45 8.76 -0.10
C SER A 22 -4.07 7.31 -0.41
N LEU A 23 -3.17 7.13 -1.38
CA LEU A 23 -2.46 5.89 -1.63
C LEU A 23 -1.04 6.03 -1.07
N VAL A 24 -0.77 5.31 0.01
CA VAL A 24 0.55 5.22 0.63
C VAL A 24 1.27 4.01 0.05
N LEU A 25 2.39 4.23 -0.63
CA LEU A 25 3.25 3.19 -1.20
C LEU A 25 4.48 3.02 -0.33
N ILE A 26 4.66 1.82 0.22
CA ILE A 26 5.81 1.47 1.07
C ILE A 26 6.77 0.61 0.25
N THR A 27 8.01 1.07 0.13
CA THR A 27 9.06 0.40 -0.66
C THR A 27 10.36 0.28 0.14
N GLU A 28 11.26 -0.62 -0.26
CA GLU A 28 12.57 -0.79 0.36
C GLU A 28 13.66 -0.60 -0.69
N LYS A 29 14.69 0.19 -0.36
CA LYS A 29 15.86 0.35 -1.23
C LYS A 29 16.60 -0.99 -1.36
N ASN A 30 17.18 -1.22 -2.53
CA ASN A 30 17.96 -2.41 -2.84
C ASN A 30 17.22 -3.75 -2.74
N CYS A 31 15.89 -3.76 -2.60
CA CYS A 31 15.11 -4.99 -2.69
C CYS A 31 14.74 -5.29 -4.15
N GLY A 32 15.07 -6.50 -4.63
CA GLY A 32 14.77 -6.95 -6.00
C GLY A 32 13.28 -6.82 -6.35
N CYS A 33 12.40 -7.08 -5.38
CA CYS A 33 10.96 -6.98 -5.54
C CYS A 33 10.48 -5.54 -5.79
N THR A 34 11.09 -4.55 -5.14
CA THR A 34 10.82 -3.13 -5.42
C THR A 34 11.28 -2.77 -6.83
N ILE A 35 12.43 -3.29 -7.28
CA ILE A 35 12.94 -3.05 -8.64
C ILE A 35 11.99 -3.61 -9.69
N GLN A 36 11.55 -4.86 -9.52
CA GLN A 36 10.62 -5.52 -10.45
C GLN A 36 9.26 -4.83 -10.51
N ALA A 37 8.78 -4.31 -9.37
CA ALA A 37 7.49 -3.64 -9.29
C ALA A 37 7.50 -2.18 -9.81
N LYS A 38 8.65 -1.58 -10.16
CA LYS A 38 8.72 -0.18 -10.61
C LYS A 38 7.74 0.19 -11.71
N PRO A 39 7.56 -0.61 -12.79
CA PRO A 39 6.58 -0.30 -13.84
C PRO A 39 5.15 -0.27 -13.28
N HIS A 40 4.81 -1.21 -12.40
CA HIS A 40 3.50 -1.28 -11.77
C HIS A 40 3.27 -0.11 -10.80
N ILE A 41 4.26 0.24 -9.98
CA ILE A 41 4.21 1.42 -9.10
C ILE A 41 3.95 2.69 -9.91
N SER A 42 4.63 2.85 -11.05
CA SER A 42 4.45 4.01 -11.93
C SER A 42 3.05 4.08 -12.53
N SER A 43 2.53 2.96 -13.07
CA SER A 43 1.18 2.90 -13.63
C SER A 43 0.11 3.14 -12.56
N LEU A 44 0.30 2.55 -11.38
CA LEU A 44 -0.62 2.66 -10.24
C LEU A 44 -0.65 4.08 -9.69
N THR A 45 0.51 4.74 -9.59
CA THR A 45 0.63 6.15 -9.16
C THR A 45 -0.15 7.06 -10.10
N SER A 46 0.04 6.90 -11.42
CA SER A 46 -0.69 7.66 -12.43
C SER A 46 -2.20 7.40 -12.33
N PHE A 47 -2.59 6.13 -12.20
CA PHE A 47 -3.98 5.71 -12.08
C PHE A 47 -4.68 6.31 -10.86
N ALA A 48 -4.08 6.20 -9.68
CA ALA A 48 -4.63 6.73 -8.43
C ALA A 48 -4.69 8.26 -8.44
N THR A 49 -3.67 8.93 -9.01
CA THR A 49 -3.67 10.39 -9.18
C THR A 49 -4.83 10.85 -10.06
N ASN A 50 -5.08 10.16 -11.18
CA ASN A 50 -6.23 10.44 -12.06
C ASN A 50 -7.59 10.19 -11.38
N LYS A 51 -7.61 9.47 -10.26
CA LYS A 51 -8.81 9.27 -9.40
C LYS A 51 -8.88 10.28 -8.25
N GLY A 52 -8.04 11.30 -8.24
CA GLY A 52 -8.02 12.34 -7.21
C GLY A 52 -7.41 11.89 -5.90
N MET A 53 -6.57 10.85 -5.91
CA MET A 53 -5.87 10.40 -4.72
C MET A 53 -4.51 11.07 -4.58
N LYS A 54 -4.18 11.46 -3.35
CA LYS A 54 -2.84 11.87 -2.98
C LYS A 54 -1.91 10.66 -2.92
N ILE A 55 -0.71 10.79 -3.50
CA ILE A 55 0.30 9.74 -3.46
C ILE A 55 1.31 10.06 -2.37
N VAL A 56 1.54 9.11 -1.47
CA VAL A 56 2.55 9.21 -0.41
C VAL A 56 3.53 8.06 -0.57
N GLN A 57 4.77 8.34 -0.94
CA GLN A 57 5.81 7.32 -1.02
C GLN A 57 6.62 7.31 0.28
N VAL A 58 6.75 6.13 0.87
CA VAL A 58 7.44 5.92 2.15
C VAL A 58 8.47 4.81 1.96
N GLU A 59 9.67 5.03 2.50
CA GLU A 59 10.67 3.98 2.62
C GLU A 59 10.43 3.16 3.89
N LEU A 60 10.55 1.83 3.79
CA LEU A 60 10.37 0.93 4.90
C LEU A 60 11.42 1.20 5.98
N THR A 61 10.96 1.60 7.17
CA THR A 61 11.82 1.79 8.35
C THR A 61 11.70 0.60 9.31
N PRO A 62 12.67 0.40 10.22
CA PRO A 62 12.56 -0.63 11.26
C PRO A 62 11.26 -0.53 12.08
N LYS A 63 10.78 0.69 12.36
CA LYS A 63 9.52 0.94 13.05
C LYS A 63 8.33 0.37 12.26
N LEU A 64 8.30 0.63 10.93
CA LEU A 64 7.25 0.20 10.02
C LEU A 64 7.23 -1.31 9.73
N ARG A 65 8.38 -2.00 9.81
CA ARG A 65 8.46 -3.46 9.58
C ARG A 65 7.53 -4.28 10.48
N HIS A 66 7.22 -3.78 11.68
CA HIS A 66 6.30 -4.46 12.60
C HIS A 66 4.84 -4.52 12.10
N VAL A 67 4.45 -3.61 11.21
CA VAL A 67 3.09 -3.53 10.67
C VAL A 67 3.04 -3.76 9.15
N ILE A 68 4.16 -3.58 8.45
CA ILE A 68 4.34 -3.88 7.02
C ILE A 68 5.41 -4.98 6.89
N PRO A 69 5.00 -6.27 6.85
CA PRO A 69 5.94 -7.39 6.86
C PRO A 69 6.63 -7.66 5.51
N ALA A 70 6.14 -7.07 4.42
CA ALA A 70 6.67 -7.28 3.07
C ALA A 70 6.54 -6.01 2.22
N THR A 71 7.44 -5.84 1.25
CA THR A 71 7.42 -4.72 0.30
C THR A 71 7.65 -5.18 -1.15
N PRO A 72 7.12 -4.47 -2.15
CA PRO A 72 6.32 -3.24 -2.03
C PRO A 72 4.90 -3.50 -1.50
N ALA A 73 4.40 -2.57 -0.69
CA ALA A 73 3.06 -2.62 -0.12
C ALA A 73 2.30 -1.32 -0.39
N ALA A 74 0.97 -1.41 -0.41
CA ALA A 74 0.07 -0.29 -0.50
C ALA A 74 -0.83 -0.22 0.72
N VAL A 75 -1.09 1.01 1.19
CA VAL A 75 -2.14 1.31 2.16
C VAL A 75 -3.02 2.41 1.57
N ILE A 76 -4.33 2.21 1.56
CA ILE A 76 -5.29 3.22 1.13
C ILE A 76 -6.07 3.74 2.33
N ILE A 77 -6.15 5.07 2.40
CA ILE A 77 -6.88 5.84 3.41
C ILE A 77 -7.91 6.70 2.67
N ASN A 78 -9.17 6.71 3.09
CA ASN A 78 -10.18 7.57 2.46
C ASN A 78 -10.04 9.03 2.93
N LYS A 79 -10.84 9.92 2.32
CA LYS A 79 -10.86 11.36 2.65
C LYS A 79 -11.18 11.66 4.12
N ASP A 80 -11.91 10.76 4.79
CA ASP A 80 -12.33 10.89 6.18
C ASP A 80 -11.27 10.32 7.16
N GLY A 81 -10.11 9.90 6.64
CA GLY A 81 -9.03 9.33 7.43
C GLY A 81 -9.24 7.87 7.82
N GLU A 82 -10.20 7.17 7.20
CA GLU A 82 -10.54 5.80 7.53
C GLU A 82 -9.73 4.79 6.70
N PHE A 83 -9.58 3.60 7.26
CA PHE A 83 -8.93 2.48 6.59
C PHE A 83 -9.74 2.05 5.36
N VAL A 84 -9.06 1.78 4.25
CA VAL A 84 -9.68 1.20 3.04
C VAL A 84 -8.98 -0.07 2.62
N TYR A 85 -7.65 -0.04 2.55
CA TYR A 85 -6.85 -1.20 2.14
C TYR A 85 -5.47 -1.20 2.79
N ALA A 86 -4.94 -2.40 3.05
CA ALA A 86 -3.52 -2.61 3.25
C ALA A 86 -3.10 -3.99 2.76
N GLY A 87 -2.01 -4.07 2.01
CA GLY A 87 -1.54 -5.33 1.44
C GLY A 87 -0.53 -5.15 0.31
N PRO A 88 -0.27 -6.21 -0.49
CA PRO A 88 0.60 -6.15 -1.65
C PRO A 88 0.00 -5.27 -2.76
N LEU A 89 0.80 -4.95 -3.79
CA LEU A 89 0.30 -4.20 -4.95
C LEU A 89 -0.59 -5.05 -5.87
N SER A 90 -0.26 -6.33 -6.06
CA SER A 90 -0.95 -7.23 -7.00
C SER A 90 -1.00 -8.67 -6.47
N GLU A 91 -1.77 -9.51 -7.15
CA GLU A 91 -1.77 -10.98 -7.02
C GLU A 91 -0.59 -11.66 -7.73
N GLY A 92 0.23 -10.91 -8.47
CA GLY A 92 1.24 -11.46 -9.36
C GLY A 92 2.35 -12.23 -8.64
N LEU A 93 2.75 -13.36 -9.23
CA LEU A 93 3.98 -14.06 -8.81
C LEU A 93 5.18 -13.12 -8.96
N ALA A 94 6.12 -13.20 -8.02
CA ALA A 94 7.38 -12.44 -8.05
C ALA A 94 7.21 -10.91 -8.21
N CYS A 95 6.15 -10.33 -7.65
CA CYS A 95 5.88 -8.88 -7.72
C CYS A 95 5.62 -8.36 -9.15
N ALA A 96 5.30 -9.25 -10.10
CA ALA A 96 4.91 -8.90 -11.44
C ALA A 96 3.52 -8.24 -11.47
N GLN A 97 3.25 -7.49 -12.55
CA GLN A 97 1.96 -6.91 -12.82
C GLN A 97 0.92 -8.05 -12.97
N GLY A 98 -0.10 -8.05 -12.13
CA GLY A 98 -1.26 -8.95 -12.18
C GLY A 98 -2.53 -8.15 -11.95
N SER A 99 -3.71 -8.79 -12.05
CA SER A 99 -4.99 -8.16 -11.67
C SER A 99 -4.85 -7.51 -10.29
N GLY A 100 -4.93 -6.18 -10.27
CA GLY A 100 -4.41 -5.41 -9.15
C GLY A 100 -5.45 -5.21 -8.07
N PHE A 101 -5.20 -5.80 -6.88
CA PHE A 101 -6.00 -5.54 -5.69
C PHE A 101 -6.20 -4.05 -5.46
N VAL A 102 -5.11 -3.28 -5.60
CA VAL A 102 -5.12 -1.84 -5.34
C VAL A 102 -6.01 -1.13 -6.36
N GLU A 103 -5.91 -1.45 -7.65
CA GLU A 103 -6.73 -0.86 -8.71
C GLU A 103 -8.22 -1.11 -8.46
N THR A 104 -8.61 -2.34 -8.11
CA THR A 104 -10.00 -2.66 -7.76
C THR A 104 -10.47 -1.86 -6.55
N VAL A 105 -9.65 -1.76 -5.50
CA VAL A 105 -10.00 -0.96 -4.32
C VAL A 105 -10.14 0.52 -4.66
N VAL A 106 -9.25 1.08 -5.48
CA VAL A 106 -9.31 2.48 -5.92
C VAL A 106 -10.57 2.74 -6.74
N ILE A 107 -10.97 1.83 -7.62
CA ILE A 107 -12.23 1.92 -8.37
C ILE A 107 -13.43 1.92 -7.43
N ASN A 108 -13.46 0.99 -6.47
CA ASN A 108 -14.54 0.90 -5.49
C ASN A 108 -14.64 2.17 -4.66
N LEU A 109 -13.51 2.68 -4.17
CA LEU A 109 -13.47 3.90 -3.37
C LEU A 109 -13.96 5.11 -4.16
N ALA A 110 -13.56 5.23 -5.43
CA ALA A 110 -14.03 6.29 -6.32
C ALA A 110 -15.54 6.18 -6.62
N ALA A 111 -16.11 4.98 -6.56
CA ALA A 111 -17.55 4.73 -6.66
C ALA A 111 -18.30 4.89 -5.33
N GLY A 112 -17.62 5.28 -4.24
CA GLY A 112 -18.23 5.49 -2.92
C GLY A 112 -18.24 4.26 -2.01
N PHE A 113 -17.58 3.17 -2.40
CA PHE A 113 -17.53 1.92 -1.63
C PHE A 113 -16.19 1.74 -0.90
N ASN A 114 -16.24 1.68 0.43
CA ASN A 114 -15.07 1.36 1.22
C ASN A 114 -14.86 -0.17 1.31
N SER A 115 -13.79 -0.67 0.69
CA SER A 115 -13.48 -2.10 0.62
C SER A 115 -13.07 -2.71 1.97
N ASN A 116 -12.57 -1.91 2.93
CA ASN A 116 -12.12 -2.37 4.25
C ASN A 116 -11.27 -3.66 4.23
N LEU A 117 -10.35 -3.77 3.27
CA LEU A 117 -9.65 -5.00 2.96
C LEU A 117 -8.22 -5.00 3.52
N LEU A 118 -7.92 -5.95 4.41
CA LEU A 118 -6.57 -6.16 4.95
C LEU A 118 -6.02 -7.50 4.46
N ILE A 119 -4.98 -7.46 3.63
CA ILE A 119 -4.29 -8.65 3.11
C ILE A 119 -2.95 -8.78 3.82
N THR A 120 -2.91 -9.63 4.86
CA THR A 120 -1.70 -9.89 5.67
C THR A 120 -1.06 -11.24 5.41
N GLN A 121 -1.75 -12.15 4.70
CA GLN A 121 -1.29 -13.50 4.41
C GLN A 121 -1.25 -13.74 2.91
N THR A 122 -0.20 -13.27 2.27
CA THR A 122 0.19 -13.74 0.95
C THR A 122 1.57 -14.35 1.06
N LYS A 123 1.88 -15.35 0.23
CA LYS A 123 3.27 -15.70 -0.06
C LYS A 123 3.90 -14.49 -0.75
N GLY A 124 4.28 -13.50 0.05
CA GLY A 124 4.75 -12.22 -0.42
C GLY A 124 6.20 -12.31 -0.87
N CYS A 125 6.59 -11.35 -1.69
CA CYS A 125 7.98 -10.96 -1.85
C CYS A 125 8.54 -10.50 -0.50
N TYR A 126 9.12 -11.42 0.28
CA TYR A 126 9.84 -11.06 1.48
C TYR A 126 11.22 -10.58 1.05
N CYS A 127 11.52 -9.31 1.29
CA CYS A 127 12.89 -8.83 1.22
C CYS A 127 13.60 -9.40 2.47
N GLU A 128 14.09 -10.63 2.37
CA GLU A 128 15.07 -11.12 3.34
C GLU A 128 16.33 -10.28 3.12
N ASN A 129 16.64 -9.43 4.10
CA ASN A 129 17.94 -8.79 4.16
C ASN A 129 18.99 -9.90 4.28
N ASN A 130 19.58 -10.32 3.16
CA ASN A 130 20.89 -10.92 3.23
C ASN A 130 21.86 -9.79 3.57
N ALA A 131 22.18 -9.70 4.85
CA ALA A 131 23.29 -8.92 5.38
C ALA A 131 24.60 -9.28 4.65
#